data_AF-A0A5C5SYL7-F1
#
_entry.id   AF-A0A5C5SYL7-F1
#
_cell.length_a   1.000
_cell.length_b   1.000
_cell.length_c   1.000
_cell.angle_alpha   90.00
_cell.angle_beta   90.00
_cell.angle_gamma   90.00
#
_symmetry.space_group_name_H-M   'P 1'
#
loop_
_entity.id
_entity.type
_entity.pdbx_description
1 polymer ?
#
loop_
_entity_poly.entity_id
_entity_poly.type
_entity_poly.pdbx_seq_one_letter_code
_entity_poly.pdbx_strand_id
1 'polypeptide(L)'
;MVTKHYVVTYAFLSFLALLGGIVPMAISGRIYLSVVIVVLLVAALMPALLIWLLRKMGYPIGRPVTCPRCAVEMPLFRKPRTMNQALWGGYRCANCGTDMDARGRQLEAGTPR
;
A
#
# COMPACT_ATOMS: atom_id res chain seq x y z
N MET A 1 -4.10 -10.80 1.47
CA MET A 1 -5.08 -9.99 2.23
C MET A 1 -4.46 -8.68 2.74
N VAL A 2 -3.94 -7.81 1.84
CA VAL A 2 -3.43 -6.47 2.21
C VAL A 2 -4.57 -5.53 2.61
N THR A 3 -5.77 -5.77 2.09
CA THR A 3 -6.95 -4.92 2.30
C THR A 3 -7.39 -4.83 3.76
N LYS A 4 -7.35 -5.92 4.54
CA LYS A 4 -7.82 -5.90 5.95
C LYS A 4 -6.92 -5.04 6.84
N HIS A 5 -5.62 -5.27 6.85
CA HIS A 5 -4.70 -4.49 7.68
C HIS A 5 -4.56 -3.04 7.19
N TYR A 6 -4.59 -2.81 5.88
CA TYR A 6 -4.60 -1.45 5.33
C TYR A 6 -5.84 -0.66 5.75
N VAL A 7 -7.03 -1.28 5.69
CA VAL A 7 -8.28 -0.65 6.14
C VAL A 7 -8.24 -0.34 7.62
N VAL A 8 -7.68 -1.24 8.46
CA VAL A 8 -7.54 -1.02 9.91
C VAL A 8 -6.57 0.13 10.21
N THR A 9 -5.37 0.11 9.62
CA THR A 9 -4.38 1.19 9.82
C THR A 9 -4.92 2.53 9.32
N TYR A 10 -5.64 2.52 8.19
CA TYR A 10 -6.25 3.73 7.65
C TYR A 10 -7.38 4.26 8.55
N ALA A 11 -8.29 3.40 8.99
CA ALA A 11 -9.36 3.78 9.93
C ALA A 11 -8.79 4.38 11.21
N PHE A 12 -7.70 3.83 11.73
CA PHE A 12 -7.02 4.35 12.91
C PHE A 12 -6.40 5.74 12.66
N LEU A 13 -5.69 5.93 11.54
CA LEU A 13 -5.11 7.23 11.18
C LEU A 13 -6.18 8.30 10.90
N SER A 14 -7.27 7.95 10.22
CA SER A 14 -8.40 8.85 10.00
C SER A 14 -9.09 9.22 11.32
N PHE A 15 -9.22 8.28 12.26
CA PHE A 15 -9.76 8.56 13.58
C PHE A 15 -8.88 9.54 14.37
N LEU A 16 -7.55 9.35 14.35
CA LEU A 16 -6.61 10.29 14.97
C LEU A 16 -6.67 11.69 14.32
N ALA A 17 -6.78 11.77 12.99
CA ALA A 17 -6.93 13.04 12.28
C ALA A 17 -8.24 13.76 12.65
N LEU A 18 -9.33 13.01 12.79
CA LEU A 18 -10.61 13.53 13.26
C LEU A 18 -10.50 14.05 14.71
N LEU A 19 -9.90 13.29 15.62
CA LEU A 19 -9.63 13.75 16.99
C LEU A 19 -8.78 15.03 16.99
N GLY A 20 -7.71 15.08 16.19
CA GLY A 20 -6.86 16.26 16.06
C GLY A 20 -7.58 17.51 15.53
N GLY A 21 -8.61 17.35 14.71
CA GLY A 21 -9.46 18.47 14.25
C GLY A 21 -10.57 18.85 15.24
N ILE A 22 -11.20 17.87 15.88
CA ILE A 22 -12.39 18.05 16.73
C ILE A 22 -12.01 18.52 18.14
N VAL A 23 -10.93 18.00 18.73
CA VAL A 23 -10.49 18.34 20.09
C VAL A 23 -10.18 19.84 20.26
N PRO A 24 -9.38 20.50 19.38
CA PRO A 24 -9.13 21.94 19.52
C PRO A 24 -10.38 22.79 19.25
N MET A 25 -11.35 22.30 18.47
CA MET A 25 -12.65 22.97 18.33
C MET A 25 -13.47 22.92 19.62
N ALA A 26 -13.48 21.78 20.30
CA ALA A 26 -14.17 21.63 21.58
C ALA A 26 -13.57 22.52 22.68
N ILE A 27 -12.24 22.67 22.69
CA ILE A 27 -11.53 23.52 23.67
C ILE A 27 -11.76 25.01 23.41
N SER A 28 -11.76 25.43 22.14
CA SER A 28 -11.87 26.85 21.76
C SER A 28 -13.31 27.39 21.70
N GLY A 29 -14.32 26.52 21.74
CA GLY A 29 -15.74 26.89 21.66
C GLY A 29 -16.16 27.48 20.31
N ARG A 30 -15.27 27.50 19.31
CA ARG A 30 -15.54 28.00 17.95
C ARG A 30 -15.39 26.88 16.94
N ILE A 31 -16.50 26.57 16.26
CA ILE A 31 -16.52 25.58 15.18
C ILE A 31 -16.16 26.30 13.88
N TYR A 32 -14.95 26.03 13.37
CA TYR A 32 -14.56 26.46 12.04
C TYR A 32 -15.03 25.44 11.00
N LEU A 33 -16.22 25.67 10.45
CA LEU A 33 -16.85 24.78 9.46
C LEU A 33 -15.89 24.38 8.31
N SER A 34 -15.02 25.31 7.89
CA SER A 34 -13.99 25.06 6.88
C SER A 34 -13.00 23.96 7.27
N VAL A 35 -12.57 23.90 8.54
CA VAL A 35 -11.63 22.88 9.03
C VAL A 35 -12.30 21.51 9.06
N VAL A 36 -13.56 21.42 9.49
CA VAL A 36 -14.33 20.16 9.46
C VAL A 36 -14.44 19.63 8.03
N ILE A 37 -14.82 20.51 7.09
CA ILE A 37 -14.95 20.16 5.68
C ILE A 37 -13.61 19.67 5.11
N VAL A 38 -12.50 20.37 5.38
CA VAL A 38 -11.17 19.97 4.90
C VAL A 38 -10.77 18.60 5.46
N VAL A 39 -10.97 18.34 6.75
CA VAL A 39 -10.63 17.05 7.36
C VAL A 39 -11.44 15.92 6.73
N LEU A 40 -12.75 16.12 6.52
CA LEU A 40 -13.61 15.14 5.87
C LEU A 40 -13.20 14.89 4.41
N LEU A 41 -12.90 15.94 3.64
CA LEU A 41 -12.43 15.81 2.27
C LEU A 41 -11.10 15.05 2.19
N VAL A 42 -10.12 15.39 3.05
CA VAL A 42 -8.84 14.68 3.08
C VAL A 42 -9.04 13.22 3.46
N ALA A 43 -9.83 12.94 4.49
CA ALA A 43 -10.14 11.56 4.92
C ALA A 43 -10.89 10.74 3.85
N ALA A 44 -11.71 11.39 3.02
CA ALA A 44 -12.44 10.70 1.95
C ALA A 44 -11.60 10.53 0.66
N LEU A 45 -10.79 11.52 0.29
CA LEU A 45 -10.10 11.57 -1.01
C LEU A 45 -8.70 10.94 -0.99
N MET A 46 -7.96 11.09 0.10
CA MET A 46 -6.62 10.47 0.23
C MET A 46 -6.57 8.96 -0.05
N PRO A 47 -7.50 8.12 0.45
CA PRO A 47 -7.38 6.68 0.25
C PRO A 47 -7.66 6.30 -1.20
N ALA A 48 -8.62 6.96 -1.86
CA ALA A 48 -8.88 6.76 -3.29
C ALA A 48 -7.66 7.14 -4.13
N LEU A 49 -7.03 8.27 -3.83
CA LEU A 49 -5.82 8.74 -4.50
C LEU A 49 -4.63 7.80 -4.28
N LEU A 50 -4.40 7.35 -3.04
CA LEU A 50 -3.29 6.45 -2.71
C LEU A 50 -3.47 5.07 -3.35
N ILE A 51 -4.69 4.51 -3.33
CA ILE A 51 -4.99 3.25 -4.02
C ILE A 51 -4.76 3.42 -5.53
N TRP A 52 -5.22 4.52 -6.11
CA TRP A 52 -5.00 4.82 -7.52
C TRP A 52 -3.50 4.92 -7.84
N LEU A 53 -2.72 5.61 -7.01
CA LEU A 53 -1.27 5.75 -7.16
C LEU A 53 -0.56 4.39 -7.05
N LEU A 54 -0.88 3.59 -6.04
CA LEU A 54 -0.31 2.25 -5.85
C LEU A 54 -0.66 1.32 -7.02
N ARG A 55 -1.89 1.39 -7.56
CA ARG A 55 -2.28 0.67 -8.78
C ARG A 55 -1.48 1.14 -9.98
N LYS A 56 -1.28 2.45 -10.15
CA LYS A 56 -0.50 3.03 -11.26
C LYS A 56 0.98 2.65 -11.18
N MET A 57 1.54 2.55 -9.98
CA MET A 57 2.90 2.03 -9.73
C MET A 57 2.98 0.49 -9.87
N GLY A 58 1.86 -0.21 -10.05
CA GLY A 58 1.83 -1.64 -10.32
C GLY A 58 1.97 -2.52 -9.08
N TYR A 59 1.59 -2.03 -7.91
CA TYR A 59 1.53 -2.84 -6.69
C TYR A 59 0.33 -3.82 -6.77
N PRO A 60 0.52 -5.12 -6.48
CA PRO A 60 -0.53 -6.13 -6.56
C PRO A 60 -1.51 -5.99 -5.39
N ILE A 61 -2.49 -5.09 -5.51
CA ILE A 61 -3.53 -4.91 -4.50
C ILE A 61 -4.65 -5.93 -4.75
N GLY A 62 -4.82 -6.87 -3.81
CA GLY A 62 -5.97 -7.78 -3.78
C GLY A 62 -5.81 -9.07 -4.59
N ARG A 63 -4.68 -9.28 -5.28
CA ARG A 63 -4.35 -10.55 -5.94
C ARG A 63 -3.07 -11.14 -5.35
N PRO A 64 -3.07 -12.42 -4.95
CA PRO A 64 -1.82 -13.08 -4.57
C PRO A 64 -0.90 -13.15 -5.78
N VAL A 65 0.39 -12.90 -5.56
CA VAL A 65 1.41 -13.05 -6.60
C VAL A 65 1.84 -14.50 -6.62
N THR A 66 1.63 -15.19 -7.73
CA THR A 66 2.02 -16.59 -7.92
C THR A 66 3.30 -16.68 -8.73
N CYS A 67 4.17 -17.62 -8.40
CA CYS A 67 5.35 -17.89 -9.21
C CYS A 67 4.95 -18.42 -10.60
N PRO A 68 5.45 -17.83 -11.70
CA PRO A 68 5.10 -18.28 -13.04
C PRO A 68 5.65 -19.67 -13.39
N ARG A 69 6.65 -20.16 -12.65
CA ARG A 69 7.33 -21.44 -12.93
C ARG A 69 6.81 -22.62 -12.13
N CYS A 70 6.46 -22.40 -10.86
CA CYS A 70 6.02 -23.47 -9.95
C CYS A 70 4.64 -23.22 -9.31
N ALA A 71 3.94 -22.16 -9.73
CA ALA A 71 2.62 -21.75 -9.23
C ALA A 71 2.53 -21.46 -7.71
N VAL A 72 3.63 -21.52 -6.97
CA VAL A 72 3.60 -21.28 -5.52
C VAL A 72 3.25 -19.82 -5.22
N GLU A 73 2.37 -19.60 -4.25
CA GLU A 73 2.00 -18.27 -3.79
C GLU A 73 3.17 -17.61 -3.05
N MET A 74 3.44 -16.35 -3.37
CA MET A 74 4.48 -15.58 -2.70
C MET A 74 3.99 -14.99 -1.38
N PRO A 75 4.87 -14.96 -0.35
CA PRO A 75 4.53 -14.38 0.93
C PRO A 75 4.27 -12.88 0.83
N LEU A 76 3.40 -12.36 1.69
CA LEU A 76 3.03 -10.95 1.69
C LEU A 76 4.19 -10.03 2.06
N PHE A 77 4.96 -10.44 3.07
CA PHE A 77 6.18 -9.76 3.49
C PHE A 77 7.35 -10.23 2.64
N ARG A 78 7.75 -9.36 1.70
CA ARG A 78 8.93 -9.57 0.88
C ARG A 78 10.19 -9.26 1.68
N LYS A 79 11.20 -10.12 1.57
CA LYS A 79 12.57 -9.81 2.00
C LYS A 79 13.40 -9.54 0.74
N PRO A 80 13.70 -8.26 0.42
CA PRO A 80 14.48 -7.95 -0.78
C PRO A 80 15.88 -8.55 -0.63
N ARG A 81 16.36 -9.24 -1.68
CA ARG A 81 17.71 -9.82 -1.73
C ARG A 81 18.71 -8.95 -2.49
N THR A 82 18.20 -8.09 -3.37
CA THR A 82 18.99 -7.16 -4.20
C THR A 82 18.47 -5.74 -4.03
N MET A 83 19.33 -4.74 -4.27
CA MET A 83 18.91 -3.33 -4.29
C MET A 83 17.79 -3.09 -5.29
N ASN A 84 17.82 -3.76 -6.44
CA ASN A 84 16.74 -3.67 -7.43
C ASN A 84 15.40 -4.18 -6.88
N GLN A 85 15.40 -5.28 -6.11
CA GLN A 85 14.19 -5.75 -5.43
C GLN A 85 13.73 -4.82 -4.31
N ALA A 86 14.65 -4.10 -3.67
CA ALA A 86 14.31 -3.12 -2.64
C ALA A 86 13.62 -1.88 -3.25
N LEU A 87 14.19 -1.34 -4.33
CA LEU A 87 13.72 -0.13 -5.04
C LEU A 87 12.44 -0.38 -5.84
N TRP A 88 12.43 -1.41 -6.68
CA TRP A 88 11.36 -1.67 -7.64
C TRP A 88 10.38 -2.74 -7.17
N GLY A 89 10.70 -3.42 -6.08
CA GLY A 89 9.97 -4.60 -5.66
C GLY A 89 10.33 -5.84 -6.46
N GLY A 90 9.57 -6.90 -6.21
CA GLY A 90 9.82 -8.21 -6.76
C GLY A 90 9.89 -9.28 -5.70
N TYR A 91 9.89 -10.51 -6.17
CA TYR A 91 9.95 -11.70 -5.34
C TYR A 91 11.02 -12.62 -5.89
N ARG A 92 11.62 -13.38 -4.99
CA ARG A 92 12.36 -14.58 -5.36
C ARG A 92 11.59 -15.76 -4.82
N CYS A 93 11.23 -16.68 -5.71
CA CYS A 93 10.55 -17.90 -5.28
C CYS A 93 11.47 -18.72 -4.37
N ALA A 94 11.00 -19.07 -3.17
CA ALA A 94 11.74 -19.94 -2.25
C ALA A 94 11.83 -21.40 -2.75
N ASN A 95 10.86 -21.83 -3.57
CA ASN A 95 10.80 -23.19 -4.11
C ASN A 95 11.70 -23.38 -5.33
N CYS A 96 11.50 -22.59 -6.40
CA CYS A 96 12.23 -22.76 -7.66
C CYS A 96 13.35 -21.72 -7.90
N GLY A 97 13.56 -20.79 -6.98
CA GLY A 97 14.62 -19.77 -7.07
C GLY A 97 14.40 -18.68 -8.12
N THR A 98 13.29 -18.70 -8.85
CA THR A 98 12.99 -17.73 -9.92
C THR A 98 12.81 -16.33 -9.35
N ASP A 99 13.60 -15.38 -9.86
CA ASP A 99 13.38 -13.96 -9.62
C ASP A 99 12.24 -13.45 -10.50
N MET A 100 11.37 -12.65 -9.91
CA MET A 100 10.19 -12.11 -10.56
C MET A 100 9.90 -10.70 -10.07
N ASP A 101 9.18 -9.93 -10.89
CA ASP A 101 8.82 -8.56 -10.60
C ASP A 101 7.69 -8.45 -9.58
N ALA A 102 7.37 -7.22 -9.16
CA ALA A 102 6.29 -6.96 -8.21
C ALA A 102 4.90 -7.46 -8.68
N ARG A 103 4.76 -7.80 -9.97
CA ARG A 103 3.53 -8.29 -10.59
C ARG A 103 3.55 -9.82 -10.82
N GLY A 104 4.62 -10.52 -10.46
CA GLY A 104 4.76 -11.97 -10.63
C GLY A 104 5.28 -12.40 -11.99
N ARG A 105 5.80 -11.50 -12.82
CA ARG A 105 6.44 -11.88 -14.10
C ARG A 105 7.89 -12.23 -13.86
N GLN A 106 8.36 -13.31 -14.49
CA GLN A 106 9.75 -13.74 -14.41
C GLN A 106 10.69 -12.65 -14.90
N LEU A 107 11.81 -12.48 -14.18
CA LEU A 107 12.94 -11.64 -14.58
C LEU A 107 14.01 -12.55 -15.17
N GLU A 108 14.47 -12.26 -16.39
CA GLU A 108 15.65 -12.91 -16.96
C GLU A 108 16.91 -12.24 -16.42
N ALA A 109 17.98 -13.02 -16.26
CA ALA A 109 19.25 -12.51 -15.79
C ALA A 109 19.82 -11.54 -16.84
N GLY A 110 19.75 -10.24 -16.55
CA GLY A 110 20.33 -9.20 -17.41
C GLY A 110 19.34 -8.29 -18.13
N THR A 111 18.04 -8.35 -17.86
CA THR A 111 17.10 -7.36 -18.42
C THR A 111 17.14 -6.05 -17.61
N PRO A 112 17.74 -4.95 -18.10
CA PRO A 112 17.55 -3.64 -17.49
C PRO A 112 16.08 -3.24 -17.60
N ARG A 113 15.54 -2.66 -16.52
CA ARG A 113 14.19 -2.08 -16.44
C ARG A 113 14.29 -0.67 -15.89
#